data_AF-A0A3M8VQ14-F1
#
_entry.id   AF-A0A3M8VQ14-F1
#
_cell.length_a   1.000
_cell.length_b   1.000
_cell.length_c   1.000
_cell.angle_alpha   90.00
_cell.angle_beta   90.00
_cell.angle_gamma   90.00
#
_symmetry.space_group_name_H-M   'P 1'
#
loop_
_entity.id
_entity.type
_entity.pdbx_description
1 polymer ?
#
loop_
_entity_poly.entity_id
_entity_poly.type
_entity_poly.pdbx_seq_one_letter_code
_entity_poly.pdbx_strand_id
1 'polypeptide(L)'
;MDSRSTSAISGISRHRRSRTALAAGAATLAASLLAAGATAGPAGAATPTSGSAGAQTVSLSPSARAELLREAGTTTVSAAKSLGLGGKEKLIVRDVVKDADGSTHIRYERTYDGLPVLGGDLVVHETPSGAKEGVTKATDADIKVADTRAALAATGAQRTALAAAKAADVSGAATERAPRKVIWAATGKPVLAYETVIGGVQKDGTPNRLHVITDADTGKKLYEYQAIENGTGTGQHNGKVTVGSVKSGSQWLLKDTARGGHQTYNLKHKESGKGSAFYDADNVWGNGKPTIAQTAAVDAHYGAAMTWDYYKKVLGRNGIKNNGKAAYSRVHYGKAYVNAFWDDDCFCMTYGDGEGDKKPLTSLDVAGHEMSHGLTSATANLEYSGESGGLNEATSDIFGTAVEFYAKNAKDPGDYLIGEKIDINGDGTPLRYMDKPSKDGLSYDYWKSGVGEDDPHFTSGIANHFFYLLAEGSGRKVIGGVTYNSPTKDGRVVKGIGRAKAEKIWYKALSTYMTSTTNYAKARTATLNAAKKLYGANSTEYKAVNNAWGGVNVK
;
A
#
# COMPACT_ATOMS: atom_id res chain seq x y z
N MET A 1 10.13 -80.59 -33.46
CA MET A 1 10.91 -81.28 -32.42
C MET A 1 11.59 -80.22 -31.57
N ASP A 2 11.37 -80.30 -30.26
CA ASP A 2 12.04 -79.61 -29.14
C ASP A 2 12.06 -78.07 -29.11
N SER A 3 11.31 -77.42 -28.21
CA SER A 3 11.47 -77.29 -26.74
C SER A 3 12.54 -76.27 -26.32
N ARG A 4 12.10 -75.25 -25.57
CA ARG A 4 12.79 -74.43 -24.53
C ARG A 4 11.91 -73.21 -24.24
N SER A 5 11.01 -73.28 -23.27
CA SER A 5 11.23 -73.04 -21.83
C SER A 5 11.43 -71.55 -21.50
N THR A 6 10.33 -70.89 -21.14
CA THR A 6 10.27 -69.58 -20.47
C THR A 6 9.95 -69.80 -18.99
N SER A 7 10.90 -69.48 -18.12
CA SER A 7 10.67 -69.38 -16.67
C SER A 7 10.41 -67.92 -16.28
N ALA A 8 9.41 -67.78 -15.40
CA ALA A 8 8.94 -66.56 -14.77
C ALA A 8 9.99 -65.88 -13.88
N ILE A 9 9.76 -64.60 -13.53
CA ILE A 9 9.84 -64.06 -12.15
C ILE A 9 9.18 -62.67 -12.08
N SER A 10 8.18 -62.58 -11.18
CA SER A 10 7.78 -61.47 -10.30
C SER A 10 7.50 -60.07 -10.87
N GLY A 11 6.21 -59.71 -10.82
CA GLY A 11 5.74 -58.33 -10.91
C GLY A 11 6.12 -57.48 -9.69
N ILE A 12 6.41 -56.20 -9.96
CA ILE A 12 6.35 -55.12 -8.99
C ILE A 12 5.43 -54.06 -9.59
N SER A 13 4.23 -53.95 -9.01
CA SER A 13 3.28 -52.87 -9.26
C SER A 13 3.89 -51.55 -8.80
N ARG A 14 4.13 -50.61 -9.73
CA ARG A 14 4.35 -49.19 -9.41
C ARG A 14 3.09 -48.42 -9.76
N HIS A 15 2.35 -48.02 -8.73
CA HIS A 15 1.28 -47.05 -8.81
C HIS A 15 1.80 -45.72 -9.37
N ARG A 16 1.45 -45.40 -10.63
CA ARG A 16 1.45 -44.02 -11.12
C ARG A 16 0.21 -43.32 -10.57
N ARG A 17 0.40 -42.40 -9.62
CA ARG A 17 -0.61 -41.41 -9.26
C ARG A 17 -0.51 -40.25 -10.24
N SER A 18 -1.41 -40.21 -11.21
CA SER A 18 -1.71 -39.01 -11.99
C SER A 18 -2.37 -37.99 -11.07
N ARG A 19 -1.72 -36.84 -10.84
CA ARG A 19 -2.34 -35.67 -10.22
C ARG A 19 -2.93 -34.81 -11.33
N THR A 20 -4.24 -34.92 -11.53
CA THR A 20 -5.06 -33.95 -12.25
C THR A 20 -5.28 -32.75 -11.34
N ALA A 21 -4.68 -31.60 -11.65
CA ALA A 21 -5.06 -30.33 -11.07
C ALA A 21 -6.32 -29.83 -11.81
N LEU A 22 -7.45 -29.75 -11.10
CA LEU A 22 -8.63 -29.03 -11.61
C LEU A 22 -8.37 -27.54 -11.43
N ALA A 23 -8.16 -26.82 -12.52
CA ALA A 23 -8.34 -25.38 -12.58
C ALA A 23 -9.85 -25.10 -12.68
N ALA A 24 -10.45 -24.66 -11.58
CA ALA A 24 -11.84 -24.23 -11.58
C ALA A 24 -11.88 -22.74 -11.93
N GLY A 25 -12.18 -22.43 -13.19
CA GLY A 25 -12.61 -21.10 -13.61
C GLY A 25 -14.01 -20.81 -13.07
N ALA A 26 -14.19 -19.64 -12.46
CA ALA A 26 -15.50 -19.13 -12.09
C ALA A 26 -15.60 -17.66 -12.52
N ALA A 27 -16.18 -17.45 -13.70
CA ALA A 27 -16.82 -16.20 -14.06
C ALA A 27 -18.24 -16.23 -13.46
N THR A 28 -18.61 -15.23 -12.66
CA THR A 28 -19.99 -15.06 -12.19
C THR A 28 -20.51 -13.65 -12.43
N LEU A 29 -21.55 -13.60 -13.26
CA LEU A 29 -22.45 -12.48 -13.51
C LEU A 29 -23.23 -12.13 -12.24
N ALA A 30 -23.30 -10.84 -11.92
CA ALA A 30 -24.13 -10.31 -10.85
C ALA A 30 -25.61 -10.22 -11.28
N ALA A 31 -26.50 -10.82 -10.50
CA ALA A 31 -27.94 -10.55 -10.54
C ALA A 31 -28.45 -10.39 -9.09
N SER A 32 -28.99 -9.21 -8.82
CA SER A 32 -29.64 -8.78 -7.58
C SER A 32 -31.02 -9.46 -7.36
N LEU A 33 -31.42 -9.72 -6.10
CA LEU A 33 -32.80 -9.56 -5.59
C LEU A 33 -32.95 -9.87 -4.07
N LEU A 34 -33.37 -8.82 -3.34
CA LEU A 34 -34.29 -8.68 -2.18
C LEU A 34 -34.46 -9.75 -1.06
N ALA A 35 -34.18 -9.27 0.17
CA ALA A 35 -34.94 -9.30 1.43
C ALA A 35 -35.60 -10.59 1.97
N ALA A 36 -35.21 -10.98 3.20
CA ALA A 36 -36.12 -11.47 4.24
C ALA A 36 -35.50 -11.23 5.63
N GLY A 37 -36.28 -10.62 6.53
CA GLY A 37 -35.90 -10.41 7.93
C GLY A 37 -36.03 -11.68 8.76
N ALA A 38 -35.24 -11.76 9.84
CA ALA A 38 -35.45 -12.74 10.90
C ALA A 38 -35.16 -12.09 12.26
N THR A 39 -36.20 -12.08 13.08
CA THR A 39 -36.22 -11.73 14.51
C THR A 39 -35.46 -12.77 15.33
N ALA A 40 -34.48 -12.35 16.14
CA ALA A 40 -33.83 -13.21 17.13
C ALA A 40 -34.35 -12.90 18.53
N GLY A 41 -34.95 -13.90 19.18
CA GLY A 41 -35.29 -13.91 20.60
C GLY A 41 -34.06 -14.19 21.49
N PRO A 42 -34.16 -13.97 22.81
CA PRO A 42 -33.00 -13.86 23.68
C PRO A 42 -32.55 -15.22 24.21
N ALA A 43 -31.26 -15.52 24.10
CA ALA A 43 -30.61 -16.60 24.84
C ALA A 43 -29.69 -15.98 25.89
N GLY A 44 -29.92 -16.35 27.15
CA GLY A 44 -29.30 -15.77 28.33
C GLY A 44 -27.77 -15.90 28.35
N ALA A 45 -27.12 -14.79 28.66
CA ALA A 45 -25.73 -14.74 29.06
C ALA A 45 -25.64 -14.52 30.58
N ALA A 46 -24.74 -15.28 31.21
CA ALA A 46 -24.39 -15.17 32.61
C ALA A 46 -24.07 -13.71 33.00
N THR A 47 -24.59 -13.30 34.15
CA THR A 47 -24.37 -11.98 34.75
C THR A 47 -22.88 -11.78 35.06
N PRO A 48 -22.20 -10.81 34.42
CA PRO A 48 -20.93 -10.32 34.92
C PRO A 48 -21.22 -9.49 36.17
N THR A 49 -20.36 -9.66 37.17
CA THR A 49 -20.37 -8.88 38.41
C THR A 49 -20.43 -7.38 38.10
N SER A 50 -21.32 -6.68 38.82
CA SER A 50 -21.87 -5.35 38.54
C SER A 50 -20.91 -4.16 38.74
N GLY A 51 -19.67 -4.26 38.25
CA GLY A 51 -18.65 -3.23 38.48
C GLY A 51 -17.88 -2.72 37.25
N SER A 52 -17.78 -3.47 36.15
CA SER A 52 -16.90 -3.06 35.03
C SER A 52 -17.45 -3.24 33.61
N ALA A 53 -18.65 -3.81 33.43
CA ALA A 53 -19.26 -3.98 32.10
C ALA A 53 -19.92 -2.71 31.55
N GLY A 54 -20.28 -1.75 32.42
CA GLY A 54 -20.94 -0.50 32.02
C GLY A 54 -20.05 0.48 31.26
N ALA A 55 -18.77 0.58 31.65
CA ALA A 55 -17.79 1.53 31.13
C ALA A 55 -17.06 1.06 29.85
N GLN A 56 -17.62 0.08 29.13
CA GLN A 56 -17.06 -0.37 27.85
C GLN A 56 -17.72 0.38 26.70
N THR A 57 -16.90 1.00 25.84
CA THR A 57 -17.36 1.74 24.67
C THR A 57 -18.12 0.84 23.70
N VAL A 58 -19.28 1.28 23.20
CA VAL A 58 -20.05 0.58 22.18
C VAL A 58 -19.73 1.07 20.77
N SER A 59 -19.81 0.17 19.79
CA SER A 59 -19.66 0.53 18.37
C SER A 59 -20.93 1.20 17.87
N LEU A 60 -20.82 2.44 17.38
CA LEU A 60 -21.94 3.21 16.84
C LEU A 60 -22.02 3.07 15.31
N SER A 61 -23.24 3.07 14.76
CA SER A 61 -23.41 3.23 13.30
C SER A 61 -22.98 4.63 12.86
N PRO A 62 -22.58 4.83 11.58
CA PRO A 62 -22.19 6.14 11.07
C PRO A 62 -23.26 7.23 11.27
N SER A 63 -24.54 6.89 11.09
CA SER A 63 -25.66 7.83 11.29
C SER A 63 -25.87 8.17 12.76
N ALA A 64 -25.81 7.17 13.66
CA ALA A 64 -25.93 7.41 15.09
C ALA A 64 -24.79 8.28 15.63
N ARG A 65 -23.55 8.04 15.17
CA ARG A 65 -22.40 8.88 15.54
C ARG A 65 -22.54 10.30 14.99
N ALA A 66 -23.01 10.47 13.74
CA ALA A 66 -23.23 11.78 13.15
C ALA A 66 -24.29 12.58 13.91
N GLU A 67 -25.35 11.92 14.37
CA GLU A 67 -26.40 12.55 15.17
C GLU A 67 -25.89 13.02 16.53
N LEU A 68 -25.16 12.16 17.26
CA LEU A 68 -24.55 12.54 18.54
C LEU A 68 -23.57 13.72 18.40
N LEU A 69 -22.79 13.76 17.33
CA LEU A 69 -21.91 14.90 17.03
C LEU A 69 -22.71 16.18 16.76
N ARG A 70 -23.82 16.08 16.04
CA ARG A 70 -24.72 17.20 15.76
C ARG A 70 -25.34 17.73 17.04
N GLU A 71 -25.87 16.85 17.88
CA GLU A 71 -26.46 17.18 19.19
C GLU A 71 -25.43 17.87 20.09
N ALA A 72 -24.26 17.26 20.29
CA ALA A 72 -23.16 17.87 21.03
C ALA A 72 -22.75 19.24 20.46
N GLY A 73 -22.83 19.41 19.15
CA GLY A 73 -22.54 20.69 18.48
C GLY A 73 -23.48 21.81 18.95
N THR A 74 -24.75 21.49 19.21
CA THR A 74 -25.76 22.46 19.66
C THR A 74 -25.56 22.93 21.11
N THR A 75 -24.86 22.15 21.94
CA THR A 75 -24.65 22.45 23.37
C THR A 75 -23.29 23.06 23.68
N THR A 76 -22.44 23.32 22.69
CA THR A 76 -21.08 23.89 22.89
C THR A 76 -21.05 25.18 23.72
N VAL A 77 -22.01 26.08 23.54
CA VAL A 77 -22.09 27.35 24.28
C VAL A 77 -22.49 27.13 25.74
N SER A 78 -23.49 26.29 26.00
CA SER A 78 -23.92 25.97 27.38
C SER A 78 -22.86 25.15 28.10
N ALA A 79 -22.20 24.22 27.41
CA ALA A 79 -21.06 23.48 27.91
C ALA A 79 -19.92 24.43 28.32
N ALA A 80 -19.49 25.34 27.44
CA ALA A 80 -18.45 26.33 27.74
C ALA A 80 -18.79 27.19 28.98
N LYS A 81 -20.04 27.63 29.09
CA LYS A 81 -20.54 28.36 30.26
C LYS A 81 -20.49 27.51 31.54
N SER A 82 -20.93 26.25 31.47
CA SER A 82 -20.93 25.32 32.61
C SER A 82 -19.52 24.95 33.11
N LEU A 83 -18.52 25.11 32.23
CA LEU A 83 -17.10 24.86 32.51
C LEU A 83 -16.36 26.11 32.99
N GLY A 84 -17.03 27.28 33.03
CA GLY A 84 -16.42 28.54 33.42
C GLY A 84 -15.37 29.06 32.43
N LEU A 85 -15.47 28.69 31.15
CA LEU A 85 -14.51 29.15 30.14
C LEU A 85 -14.64 30.65 29.89
N GLY A 86 -13.52 31.31 29.60
CA GLY A 86 -13.51 32.75 29.33
C GLY A 86 -14.31 33.11 28.07
N GLY A 87 -14.82 34.35 27.98
CA GLY A 87 -15.67 34.77 26.86
C GLY A 87 -15.00 34.78 25.47
N LYS A 88 -13.67 34.66 25.41
CA LYS A 88 -12.92 34.49 24.15
C LYS A 88 -12.79 33.03 23.74
N GLU A 89 -13.15 32.09 24.61
CA GLU A 89 -13.01 30.67 24.37
C GLU A 89 -14.25 30.08 23.71
N LYS A 90 -14.06 29.18 22.75
CA LYS A 90 -15.14 28.39 22.16
C LYS A 90 -14.74 26.93 22.08
N LEU A 91 -15.71 26.05 22.27
CA LEU A 91 -15.59 24.62 22.10
C LEU A 91 -15.97 24.21 20.68
N ILE A 92 -15.21 23.28 20.10
CA ILE A 92 -15.50 22.63 18.83
C ILE A 92 -15.58 21.13 19.10
N VAL A 93 -16.74 20.52 18.84
CA VAL A 93 -16.90 19.07 19.00
C VAL A 93 -16.00 18.35 18.01
N ARG A 94 -15.17 17.44 18.53
CA ARG A 94 -14.30 16.57 17.74
C ARG A 94 -14.85 15.16 17.64
N ASP A 95 -15.35 14.63 18.76
CA ASP A 95 -15.81 13.25 18.85
C ASP A 95 -16.85 13.07 19.96
N VAL A 96 -17.68 12.03 19.82
CA VAL A 96 -18.56 11.53 20.89
C VAL A 96 -18.40 10.02 20.97
N VAL A 97 -18.07 9.54 22.15
CA VAL A 97 -18.03 8.11 22.49
C VAL A 97 -19.21 7.81 23.41
N LYS A 98 -19.81 6.62 23.24
CA LYS A 98 -20.89 6.13 24.09
C LYS A 98 -20.50 4.79 24.69
N ASP A 99 -20.78 4.61 25.96
CA ASP A 99 -20.53 3.37 26.69
C ASP A 99 -21.79 2.50 26.77
N ALA A 100 -21.60 1.24 27.15
CA ALA A 100 -22.65 0.23 27.21
C ALA A 100 -23.73 0.55 28.25
N ASP A 101 -23.38 1.26 29.33
CA ASP A 101 -24.34 1.77 30.31
C ASP A 101 -25.14 2.99 29.84
N GLY A 102 -24.81 3.54 28.67
CA GLY A 102 -25.47 4.67 28.07
C GLY A 102 -24.82 6.02 28.35
N SER A 103 -23.78 6.08 29.20
CA SER A 103 -22.99 7.29 29.42
C SER A 103 -22.31 7.74 28.12
N THR A 104 -22.02 9.04 28.03
CA THR A 104 -21.37 9.63 26.85
C THR A 104 -20.16 10.46 27.22
N HIS A 105 -19.20 10.51 26.30
CA HIS A 105 -17.94 11.24 26.46
C HIS A 105 -17.71 12.12 25.24
N ILE A 106 -17.88 13.42 25.42
CA ILE A 106 -17.81 14.40 24.34
C ILE A 106 -16.42 15.04 24.37
N ARG A 107 -15.67 14.86 23.28
CA ARG A 107 -14.33 15.44 23.11
C ARG A 107 -14.43 16.78 22.40
N TYR A 108 -13.84 17.80 22.99
CA TYR A 108 -13.80 19.15 22.43
C TYR A 108 -12.37 19.60 22.15
N GLU A 109 -12.16 20.19 20.99
CA GLU A 109 -11.06 21.12 20.74
C GLU A 109 -11.45 22.52 21.25
N ARG A 110 -10.46 23.35 21.61
CA ARG A 110 -10.68 24.72 22.06
C ARG A 110 -10.14 25.74 21.06
N THR A 111 -10.84 26.86 20.95
CA THR A 111 -10.32 28.08 20.34
C THR A 111 -10.30 29.21 21.35
N TYR A 112 -9.39 30.16 21.21
CA TYR A 112 -9.33 31.41 21.96
C TYR A 112 -9.22 32.57 20.97
N ASP A 113 -10.20 33.46 20.95
CA ASP A 113 -10.26 34.59 20.00
C ASP A 113 -10.18 34.14 18.53
N GLY A 114 -10.76 32.97 18.25
CA GLY A 114 -10.72 32.32 16.93
C GLY A 114 -9.44 31.55 16.61
N LEU A 115 -8.42 31.60 17.47
CA LEU A 115 -7.17 30.85 17.30
C LEU A 115 -7.29 29.43 17.90
N PRO A 116 -6.80 28.37 17.23
CA PRO A 116 -6.75 27.04 17.80
C PRO A 116 -5.89 27.00 19.09
N VAL A 117 -6.33 26.26 20.10
CA VAL A 117 -5.58 26.04 21.35
C VAL A 117 -4.96 24.65 21.34
N LEU A 118 -3.64 24.56 21.21
CA LEU A 118 -2.90 23.30 21.25
C LEU A 118 -2.60 22.90 22.69
N GLY A 119 -2.99 21.68 23.08
CA GLY A 119 -2.89 21.18 24.46
C GLY A 119 -3.92 21.81 25.41
N GLY A 120 -5.02 22.34 24.86
CA GLY A 120 -6.13 22.90 25.62
C GLY A 120 -7.44 22.12 25.48
N ASP A 121 -7.43 20.98 24.80
CA ASP A 121 -8.60 20.12 24.60
C ASP A 121 -9.15 19.57 25.91
N LEU A 122 -10.42 19.13 25.89
CA LEU A 122 -11.09 18.57 27.05
C LEU A 122 -12.14 17.52 26.66
N VAL A 123 -12.51 16.69 27.64
CA VAL A 123 -13.57 15.70 27.52
C VAL A 123 -14.60 15.96 28.62
N VAL A 124 -15.86 16.10 28.23
CA VAL A 124 -16.99 16.15 29.17
C VAL A 124 -17.60 14.75 29.26
N HIS A 125 -17.74 14.25 30.48
CA HIS A 125 -18.34 12.95 30.78
C HIS A 125 -19.76 13.17 31.29
N GLU A 126 -20.73 12.52 30.65
CA GLU A 126 -22.15 12.67 30.95
C GLU A 126 -22.77 11.30 31.26
N THR A 127 -23.63 11.26 32.27
CA THR A 127 -24.43 10.08 32.61
C THR A 127 -25.42 9.74 31.48
N PRO A 128 -26.09 8.57 31.52
CA PRO A 128 -27.11 8.21 30.52
C PRO A 128 -28.28 9.21 30.44
N SER A 129 -28.51 10.00 31.48
CA SER A 129 -29.53 11.07 31.51
C SER A 129 -29.02 12.41 30.98
N GLY A 130 -27.77 12.49 30.52
CA GLY A 130 -27.12 13.73 30.04
C GLY A 130 -26.63 14.65 31.17
N ALA A 131 -26.58 14.17 32.43
CA ALA A 131 -26.05 14.98 33.52
C ALA A 131 -24.51 14.94 33.52
N LYS A 132 -23.86 16.09 33.70
CA LYS A 132 -22.40 16.18 33.77
C LYS A 132 -21.88 15.44 35.00
N GLU A 133 -21.11 14.38 34.77
CA GLU A 133 -20.44 13.58 35.79
C GLU A 133 -19.04 14.12 36.08
N GLY A 134 -18.30 14.54 35.03
CA GLY A 134 -16.93 15.00 35.18
C GLY A 134 -16.36 15.66 33.94
N VAL A 135 -15.16 16.23 34.07
CA VAL A 135 -14.45 16.88 32.97
C VAL A 135 -12.97 16.53 33.06
N THR A 136 -12.43 15.95 32.00
CA THR A 136 -10.98 15.74 31.84
C THR A 136 -10.42 16.88 31.00
N LYS A 137 -9.42 17.62 31.49
CA LYS A 137 -8.79 18.73 30.77
C LYS A 137 -7.35 18.41 30.42
N ALA A 138 -6.89 18.81 29.23
CA ALA A 138 -5.47 18.75 28.86
C ALA A 138 -4.60 19.74 29.66
N THR A 139 -5.22 20.82 30.16
CA THR A 139 -4.58 21.79 31.04
C THR A 139 -5.60 22.42 31.99
N ASP A 140 -5.21 22.62 33.25
CA ASP A 140 -5.99 23.35 34.25
C ASP A 140 -5.74 24.87 34.19
N ALA A 141 -4.80 25.32 33.37
CA ALA A 141 -4.51 26.73 33.21
C ALA A 141 -5.66 27.47 32.50
N ASP A 142 -5.97 28.66 32.97
CA ASP A 142 -6.86 29.59 32.25
C ASP A 142 -6.22 29.96 30.91
N ILE A 143 -6.93 29.72 29.82
CA ILE A 143 -6.46 30.08 28.48
C ILE A 143 -6.60 31.60 28.34
N LYS A 144 -5.54 32.30 28.72
CA LYS A 144 -5.46 33.76 28.68
C LYS A 144 -4.06 34.16 28.24
N VAL A 145 -4.01 35.04 27.25
CA VAL A 145 -2.79 35.66 26.74
C VAL A 145 -2.95 37.18 26.76
N ALA A 146 -1.83 37.91 26.83
CA ALA A 146 -1.81 39.37 26.90
C ALA A 146 -2.53 40.01 25.71
N ASP A 147 -2.23 39.54 24.49
CA ASP A 147 -2.94 39.86 23.27
C ASP A 147 -2.83 38.71 22.24
N THR A 148 -3.48 38.87 21.09
CA THR A 148 -3.45 37.92 19.95
C THR A 148 -2.69 38.49 18.74
N ARG A 149 -1.91 39.56 18.98
CA ARG A 149 -1.06 40.26 18.01
C ARG A 149 0.41 39.86 18.24
N ALA A 150 0.89 38.94 17.41
CA ALA A 150 2.28 38.55 17.41
C ALA A 150 3.22 39.76 17.20
N ALA A 151 4.19 39.96 18.10
CA ALA A 151 5.28 40.90 17.87
C ALA A 151 6.26 40.39 16.79
N LEU A 152 6.38 39.06 16.66
CA LEU A 152 7.17 38.41 15.61
C LEU A 152 6.35 38.27 14.33
N ALA A 153 6.94 38.68 13.20
CA ALA A 153 6.41 38.35 11.88
C ALA A 153 6.44 36.83 11.62
N ALA A 154 5.46 36.30 10.88
CA ALA A 154 5.40 34.88 10.55
C ALA A 154 6.69 34.35 9.88
N THR A 155 7.41 35.17 9.11
CA THR A 155 8.71 34.83 8.51
C THR A 155 9.79 34.55 9.57
N GLY A 156 9.68 35.14 10.76
CA GLY A 156 10.50 34.79 11.92
C GLY A 156 10.28 33.35 12.38
N ALA A 157 9.02 32.96 12.58
CA ALA A 157 8.66 31.58 12.95
C ALA A 157 9.07 30.57 11.86
N GLN A 158 8.90 30.93 10.58
CA GLN A 158 9.38 30.13 9.46
C GLN A 158 10.90 29.88 9.52
N ARG A 159 11.71 30.89 9.86
CA ARG A 159 13.16 30.71 10.03
C ARG A 159 13.49 29.76 11.17
N THR A 160 12.83 29.88 12.32
CA THR A 160 12.99 28.97 13.45
C THR A 160 12.66 27.52 13.07
N ALA A 161 11.57 27.31 12.34
CA ALA A 161 11.15 25.99 11.90
C ALA A 161 12.08 25.38 10.85
N LEU A 162 12.57 26.16 9.89
CA LEU A 162 13.58 25.70 8.92
C LEU A 162 14.92 25.36 9.58
N ALA A 163 15.32 26.10 10.62
CA ALA A 163 16.51 25.78 11.40
C ALA A 163 16.34 24.45 12.16
N ALA A 164 15.16 24.19 12.74
CA ALA A 164 14.83 22.91 13.36
C ALA A 164 14.88 21.75 12.34
N ALA A 165 14.30 21.94 11.16
CA ALA A 165 14.35 20.93 10.09
C ALA A 165 15.78 20.64 9.61
N LYS A 166 16.63 21.67 9.51
CA LYS A 166 18.05 21.50 9.20
C LYS A 166 18.78 20.71 10.29
N ALA A 167 18.50 20.98 11.56
CA ALA A 167 19.08 20.24 12.67
C ALA A 167 18.63 18.76 12.69
N ALA A 168 17.48 18.45 12.09
CA ALA A 168 16.95 17.10 11.91
C ALA A 168 17.38 16.43 10.59
N ASP A 169 18.40 16.95 9.89
CA ASP A 169 18.92 16.42 8.61
C ASP A 169 17.83 16.32 7.51
N VAL A 170 16.83 17.21 7.50
CA VAL A 170 15.78 17.21 6.47
C VAL A 170 16.30 17.81 5.16
N SER A 171 16.28 16.99 4.10
CA SER A 171 16.57 17.39 2.73
C SER A 171 15.36 18.05 2.06
N GLY A 172 15.59 19.11 1.28
CA GLY A 172 14.51 19.84 0.60
C GLY A 172 13.50 20.51 1.54
N ALA A 173 13.93 20.85 2.76
CA ALA A 173 13.07 21.43 3.79
C ALA A 173 12.41 22.74 3.29
N ALA A 174 11.09 22.76 3.28
CA ALA A 174 10.28 23.93 2.92
C ALA A 174 9.01 23.96 3.77
N THR A 175 8.49 25.16 4.06
CA THR A 175 7.19 25.30 4.71
C THR A 175 6.07 24.81 3.79
N GLU A 176 5.21 23.90 4.26
CA GLU A 176 4.05 23.43 3.46
C GLU A 176 3.04 24.56 3.19
N ARG A 177 2.96 25.52 4.11
CA ARG A 177 2.09 26.70 4.07
C ARG A 177 2.63 27.79 4.98
N ALA A 178 2.06 28.99 4.90
CA ALA A 178 2.38 30.07 5.82
C ALA A 178 2.14 29.65 7.30
N PRO A 179 3.03 30.02 8.24
CA PRO A 179 2.83 29.77 9.66
C PRO A 179 1.48 30.31 10.15
N ARG A 180 0.73 29.51 10.91
CA ARG A 180 -0.56 29.93 11.46
C ARG A 180 -0.44 30.26 12.94
N LYS A 181 -1.17 31.29 13.40
CA LYS A 181 -1.24 31.63 14.83
C LYS A 181 -2.08 30.58 15.58
N VAL A 182 -1.62 30.22 16.76
CA VAL A 182 -2.26 29.28 17.71
C VAL A 182 -2.02 29.79 19.14
N ILE A 183 -2.78 29.27 20.10
CA ILE A 183 -2.41 29.35 21.51
C ILE A 183 -1.73 28.04 21.89
N TRP A 184 -0.52 28.10 22.43
CA TRP A 184 0.17 26.93 22.99
C TRP A 184 -0.10 26.85 24.49
N ALA A 185 -0.82 25.82 24.92
CA ALA A 185 -1.25 25.66 26.32
C ALA A 185 -0.71 24.38 26.99
N ALA A 186 -0.08 23.48 26.23
CA ALA A 186 0.33 22.15 26.71
C ALA A 186 1.34 22.17 27.87
N THR A 187 2.03 23.29 28.12
CA THR A 187 2.98 23.44 29.24
C THR A 187 2.37 24.09 30.48
N GLY A 188 1.03 24.25 30.53
CA GLY A 188 0.32 24.90 31.64
C GLY A 188 0.51 26.42 31.73
N LYS A 189 1.15 27.03 30.72
CA LYS A 189 1.33 28.48 30.59
C LYS A 189 0.92 28.88 29.18
N PRO A 190 -0.36 29.23 28.96
CA PRO A 190 -0.85 29.60 27.64
C PRO A 190 -0.11 30.81 27.08
N VAL A 191 0.42 30.68 25.86
CA VAL A 191 1.10 31.75 25.13
C VAL A 191 0.64 31.82 23.68
N LEU A 192 0.69 33.00 23.09
CA LEU A 192 0.49 33.15 21.65
C LEU A 192 1.70 32.54 20.93
N ALA A 193 1.44 31.69 19.94
CA ALA A 193 2.47 31.00 19.19
C ALA A 193 2.13 30.92 17.69
N TYR A 194 3.12 30.56 16.89
CA TYR A 194 2.96 30.08 15.53
C TYR A 194 3.18 28.58 15.48
N GLU A 195 2.30 27.87 14.77
CA GLU A 195 2.60 26.52 14.27
C GLU A 195 3.10 26.63 12.83
N THR A 196 4.30 26.10 12.59
CA THR A 196 4.89 25.96 11.26
C THR A 196 5.06 24.48 10.94
N VAL A 197 4.62 24.05 9.75
CA VAL A 197 4.82 22.68 9.27
C VAL A 197 5.86 22.70 8.15
N ILE A 198 6.95 21.97 8.36
CA ILE A 198 8.04 21.82 7.39
C ILE A 198 7.88 20.47 6.68
N GLY A 199 7.77 20.54 5.35
CA GLY A 199 7.85 19.40 4.44
C GLY A 199 9.31 18.98 4.17
N GLY A 200 9.53 18.16 3.15
CA GLY A 200 10.87 17.71 2.73
C GLY A 200 11.04 16.20 2.87
N VAL A 201 12.27 15.74 3.03
CA VAL A 201 12.63 14.32 3.14
C VAL A 201 13.59 14.14 4.32
N GLN A 202 13.24 13.26 5.26
CA GLN A 202 14.06 12.83 6.39
C GLN A 202 15.32 12.09 5.90
N LYS A 203 16.30 11.92 6.78
CA LYS A 203 17.60 11.30 6.47
C LYS A 203 17.51 9.90 5.84
N ASP A 204 16.49 9.14 6.23
CA ASP A 204 16.22 7.78 5.75
C ASP A 204 15.43 7.74 4.43
N GLY A 205 15.07 8.90 3.87
CA GLY A 205 14.30 9.01 2.64
C GLY A 205 12.79 9.16 2.84
N THR A 206 12.28 9.17 4.09
CA THR A 206 10.85 9.33 4.39
C THR A 206 10.40 10.79 4.22
N PRO A 207 9.19 11.09 3.72
CA PRO A 207 8.66 12.45 3.72
C PRO A 207 8.66 13.06 5.13
N ASN A 208 9.12 14.29 5.23
CA ASN A 208 9.15 15.04 6.48
C ASN A 208 7.83 15.79 6.68
N ARG A 209 7.28 15.74 7.89
CA ARG A 209 6.19 16.63 8.31
C ARG A 209 6.42 17.11 9.74
N LEU A 210 7.48 17.91 9.89
CA LEU A 210 7.91 18.42 11.18
C LEU A 210 7.03 19.62 11.58
N HIS A 211 6.28 19.48 12.66
CA HIS A 211 5.53 20.57 13.28
C HIS A 211 6.43 21.27 14.29
N VAL A 212 6.58 22.59 14.16
CA VAL A 212 7.37 23.43 15.06
C VAL A 212 6.49 24.53 15.63
N ILE A 213 6.34 24.54 16.95
CA ILE A 213 5.62 25.57 17.70
C ILE A 213 6.63 26.62 18.15
N THR A 214 6.42 27.86 17.72
CA THR A 214 7.32 28.98 17.97
C THR A 214 6.57 30.08 18.72
N ASP A 215 7.15 30.58 19.80
CA ASP A 215 6.62 31.71 20.56
C ASP A 215 6.44 32.94 19.64
N ALA A 216 5.24 33.52 19.65
CA ALA A 216 4.86 34.55 18.68
C ALA A 216 5.44 35.94 18.98
N ASP A 217 6.11 36.12 20.11
CA ASP A 217 6.74 37.39 20.47
C ASP A 217 8.26 37.31 20.37
N THR A 218 8.83 36.21 20.87
CA THR A 218 10.28 36.03 20.97
C THR A 218 10.89 35.26 19.81
N GLY A 219 10.10 34.47 19.07
CA GLY A 219 10.61 33.58 18.03
C GLY A 219 11.31 32.32 18.57
N LYS A 220 11.27 32.08 19.89
CA LYS A 220 11.83 30.89 20.52
C LYS A 220 10.99 29.66 20.17
N LYS A 221 11.65 28.54 19.83
CA LYS A 221 10.98 27.24 19.69
C LYS A 221 10.45 26.77 21.05
N LEU A 222 9.14 26.58 21.14
CA LEU A 222 8.43 26.09 22.33
C LEU A 222 8.32 24.57 22.32
N TYR A 223 8.05 24.00 21.14
CA TYR A 223 7.85 22.56 20.98
C TYR A 223 8.08 22.16 19.53
N GLU A 224 8.42 20.90 19.29
CA GLU A 224 8.37 20.30 17.96
C GLU A 224 7.98 18.84 18.05
N TYR A 225 7.35 18.32 17.00
CA TYR A 225 7.08 16.91 16.86
C TYR A 225 7.03 16.51 15.39
N GLN A 226 7.41 15.27 15.11
CA GLN A 226 7.36 14.70 13.78
C GLN A 226 6.01 14.01 13.57
N ALA A 227 5.21 14.46 12.59
CA ALA A 227 3.90 13.88 12.33
C ALA A 227 3.95 12.61 11.47
N ILE A 228 5.09 12.32 10.83
CA ILE A 228 5.35 11.08 10.09
C ILE A 228 6.45 10.29 10.81
N GLU A 229 6.05 9.25 11.54
CA GLU A 229 6.97 8.33 12.22
C GLU A 229 7.06 7.02 11.43
N ASN A 230 8.24 6.40 11.40
CA ASN A 230 8.41 5.11 10.76
C ASN A 230 8.51 4.01 11.80
N GLY A 231 7.73 2.94 11.61
CA GLY A 231 7.95 1.68 12.28
C GLY A 231 9.13 0.93 11.68
N THR A 232 9.73 0.07 12.48
CA THR A 232 10.67 -0.94 11.99
C THR A 232 9.90 -2.23 11.78
N GLY A 233 9.88 -2.75 10.56
CA GLY A 233 9.24 -4.02 10.24
C GLY A 233 10.25 -5.13 9.97
N THR A 234 9.94 -6.37 10.32
CA THR A 234 10.65 -7.55 9.83
C THR A 234 9.69 -8.46 9.07
N GLY A 235 9.74 -8.37 7.74
CA GLY A 235 8.99 -9.22 6.82
C GLY A 235 9.66 -10.57 6.58
N GLN A 236 8.91 -11.52 6.02
CA GLN A 236 9.40 -12.85 5.70
C GLN A 236 10.31 -12.83 4.47
N HIS A 237 9.95 -12.05 3.46
CA HIS A 237 10.67 -11.99 2.18
C HIS A 237 11.66 -10.82 2.15
N ASN A 238 11.24 -9.66 2.67
CA ASN A 238 12.03 -8.44 2.59
C ASN A 238 13.02 -8.24 3.75
N GLY A 239 12.94 -9.07 4.79
CA GLY A 239 13.73 -8.92 6.02
C GLY A 239 13.38 -7.64 6.79
N LYS A 240 14.40 -7.03 7.42
CA LYS A 240 14.22 -5.82 8.23
C LYS A 240 14.11 -4.58 7.33
N VAL A 241 12.97 -3.91 7.38
CA VAL A 241 12.63 -2.75 6.54
C VAL A 241 11.99 -1.64 7.37
N THR A 242 11.91 -0.45 6.78
CA THR A 242 11.17 0.69 7.34
C THR A 242 9.74 0.65 6.82
N VAL A 243 8.75 0.81 7.71
CA VAL A 243 7.32 0.84 7.34
C VAL A 243 6.67 2.13 7.80
N GLY A 244 5.79 2.70 6.96
CA GLY A 244 5.02 3.87 7.33
C GLY A 244 4.00 3.52 8.41
N SER A 245 3.98 4.27 9.50
CA SER A 245 2.97 4.12 10.54
C SER A 245 2.53 5.48 11.10
N VAL A 246 1.42 5.49 11.81
CA VAL A 246 0.94 6.69 12.51
C VAL A 246 0.55 6.35 13.93
N LYS A 247 0.85 7.25 14.86
CA LYS A 247 0.42 7.11 16.24
C LYS A 247 -1.10 7.27 16.33
N SER A 248 -1.76 6.33 17.00
CA SER A 248 -3.20 6.27 17.21
C SER A 248 -3.47 5.93 18.69
N GLY A 249 -3.63 6.97 19.51
CA GLY A 249 -3.71 6.82 20.97
C GLY A 249 -2.38 6.35 21.55
N SER A 250 -2.40 5.26 22.32
CA SER A 250 -1.20 4.61 22.86
C SER A 250 -0.56 3.59 21.92
N GLN A 251 -1.14 3.36 20.74
CA GLN A 251 -0.68 2.36 19.77
C GLN A 251 -0.24 3.02 18.45
N TRP A 252 0.37 2.24 17.58
CA TRP A 252 0.75 2.55 16.21
C TRP A 252 -0.18 1.85 15.25
N LEU A 253 -0.58 2.54 14.19
CA LEU A 253 -1.39 2.00 13.10
C LEU A 253 -0.50 1.86 11.86
N LEU A 254 -0.52 0.68 11.21
CA LEU A 254 0.24 0.41 9.99
C LEU A 254 -0.38 1.13 8.77
N LYS A 255 -0.11 2.43 8.68
CA LYS A 255 -0.63 3.35 7.68
C LYS A 255 0.44 4.33 7.24
N ASP A 256 0.71 4.34 5.94
CA ASP A 256 1.65 5.24 5.30
C ASP A 256 0.94 6.49 4.78
N THR A 257 1.05 7.58 5.55
CA THR A 257 0.51 8.89 5.15
C THR A 257 1.39 9.64 4.15
N ALA A 258 2.65 9.24 4.01
CA ALA A 258 3.61 9.79 3.07
C ALA A 258 3.31 9.37 1.62
N ARG A 259 2.66 8.21 1.43
CA ARG A 259 2.36 7.61 0.13
C ARG A 259 0.86 7.47 -0.09
N GLY A 260 0.15 8.60 -0.08
CA GLY A 260 -1.27 8.65 -0.43
C GLY A 260 -2.22 7.98 0.57
N GLY A 261 -1.75 7.66 1.78
CA GLY A 261 -2.55 7.08 2.86
C GLY A 261 -2.72 5.57 2.80
N HIS A 262 -1.77 4.84 2.17
CA HIS A 262 -1.81 3.38 2.08
C HIS A 262 -1.94 2.75 3.48
N GLN A 263 -2.74 1.70 3.59
CA GLN A 263 -2.96 0.99 4.84
C GLN A 263 -3.03 -0.51 4.58
N THR A 264 -2.51 -1.32 5.49
CA THR A 264 -2.59 -2.79 5.40
C THR A 264 -3.58 -3.33 6.42
N TYR A 265 -4.40 -4.29 5.99
CA TYR A 265 -5.45 -4.91 6.77
C TYR A 265 -5.25 -6.41 6.89
N ASN A 266 -5.68 -6.97 8.02
CA ASN A 266 -5.70 -8.40 8.30
C ASN A 266 -7.11 -8.95 8.04
N LEU A 267 -7.25 -9.86 7.09
CA LEU A 267 -8.52 -10.55 6.83
C LEU A 267 -8.80 -11.70 7.79
N LYS A 268 -7.80 -12.17 8.54
CA LYS A 268 -7.91 -13.26 9.52
C LYS A 268 -8.53 -14.51 8.88
N HIS A 269 -8.06 -14.88 7.70
CA HIS A 269 -8.51 -16.01 6.88
C HIS A 269 -9.95 -15.92 6.38
N LYS A 270 -10.56 -14.74 6.40
CA LYS A 270 -11.81 -14.48 5.69
C LYS A 270 -11.56 -14.22 4.21
N GLU A 271 -12.57 -14.48 3.39
CA GLU A 271 -12.54 -14.29 1.94
C GLU A 271 -13.34 -13.06 1.49
N SER A 272 -13.79 -12.21 2.44
CA SER A 272 -14.58 -11.02 2.11
C SER A 272 -14.38 -9.88 3.11
N GLY A 273 -14.77 -8.69 2.66
CA GLY A 273 -14.64 -7.45 3.41
C GLY A 273 -13.25 -6.82 3.34
N LYS A 274 -13.09 -5.73 4.09
CA LYS A 274 -11.83 -4.96 4.14
C LYS A 274 -10.79 -5.57 5.08
N GLY A 275 -11.24 -6.27 6.12
CA GLY A 275 -10.38 -6.77 7.20
C GLY A 275 -10.19 -5.76 8.34
N SER A 276 -9.51 -6.19 9.39
CA SER A 276 -9.17 -5.37 10.56
C SER A 276 -7.82 -4.69 10.40
N ALA A 277 -7.68 -3.45 10.88
CA ALA A 277 -6.41 -2.74 10.84
C ALA A 277 -5.35 -3.40 11.74
N PHE A 278 -4.08 -3.31 11.35
CA PHE A 278 -2.96 -3.70 12.20
C PHE A 278 -2.58 -2.57 13.15
N TYR A 279 -2.56 -2.89 14.45
CA TYR A 279 -2.03 -2.04 15.49
C TYR A 279 -0.81 -2.69 16.14
N ASP A 280 0.08 -1.85 16.67
CA ASP A 280 1.28 -2.28 17.37
C ASP A 280 1.57 -1.35 18.56
N ALA A 281 2.18 -1.84 19.63
CA ALA A 281 2.39 -1.06 20.85
C ALA A 281 3.67 -0.20 20.81
N ASP A 282 4.73 -0.69 20.14
CA ASP A 282 6.07 -0.12 20.21
C ASP A 282 6.64 0.29 18.84
N ASN A 283 5.86 0.11 17.78
CA ASN A 283 6.20 0.42 16.39
C ASN A 283 7.26 -0.54 15.79
N VAL A 284 7.37 -1.74 16.36
CA VAL A 284 8.21 -2.83 15.87
C VAL A 284 7.32 -3.95 15.33
N TRP A 285 7.23 -4.05 14.00
CA TRP A 285 6.24 -4.88 13.31
C TRP A 285 6.83 -6.21 12.84
N GLY A 286 6.18 -7.32 13.17
CA GLY A 286 6.55 -8.64 12.64
C GLY A 286 7.91 -9.15 13.11
N ASN A 287 8.21 -10.41 12.79
CA ASN A 287 9.44 -11.09 13.24
C ASN A 287 10.12 -11.91 12.13
N GLY A 288 9.71 -11.72 10.87
CA GLY A 288 10.20 -12.48 9.73
C GLY A 288 9.73 -13.93 9.66
N LYS A 289 8.80 -14.35 10.51
CA LYS A 289 8.22 -15.69 10.50
C LYS A 289 6.71 -15.64 10.24
N PRO A 290 6.15 -16.64 9.54
CA PRO A 290 4.70 -16.72 9.28
C PRO A 290 3.86 -16.96 10.55
N THR A 291 4.49 -17.14 11.71
CA THR A 291 3.81 -17.34 13.00
C THR A 291 3.17 -16.07 13.56
N ILE A 292 3.51 -14.89 13.03
CA ILE A 292 2.93 -13.61 13.44
C ILE A 292 2.34 -12.94 12.21
N ALA A 293 1.04 -12.59 12.28
CA ALA A 293 0.30 -11.99 11.17
C ALA A 293 0.95 -10.68 10.63
N GLN A 294 1.56 -9.89 11.50
CA GLN A 294 2.26 -8.67 11.09
C GLN A 294 3.40 -8.94 10.10
N THR A 295 4.00 -10.13 10.07
CA THR A 295 5.10 -10.45 9.14
C THR A 295 4.68 -10.30 7.68
N ALA A 296 3.55 -10.89 7.28
CA ALA A 296 3.00 -10.72 5.92
C ALA A 296 2.57 -9.27 5.67
N ALA A 297 2.03 -8.62 6.70
CA ALA A 297 1.61 -7.23 6.62
C ALA A 297 2.77 -6.27 6.33
N VAL A 298 3.93 -6.51 6.95
CA VAL A 298 5.16 -5.73 6.71
C VAL A 298 5.60 -5.86 5.26
N ASP A 299 5.67 -7.08 4.73
CA ASP A 299 6.06 -7.33 3.34
C ASP A 299 5.11 -6.64 2.35
N ALA A 300 3.79 -6.82 2.51
CA ALA A 300 2.79 -6.17 1.66
C ALA A 300 2.82 -4.64 1.76
N HIS A 301 3.04 -4.09 2.96
CA HIS A 301 3.08 -2.65 3.18
C HIS A 301 4.35 -2.02 2.59
N TYR A 302 5.49 -2.69 2.75
CA TYR A 302 6.76 -2.28 2.17
C TYR A 302 6.73 -2.37 0.64
N GLY A 303 6.18 -3.45 0.08
CA GLY A 303 6.03 -3.61 -1.36
C GLY A 303 5.18 -2.51 -1.99
N ALA A 304 4.02 -2.19 -1.40
CA ALA A 304 3.19 -1.08 -1.85
C ALA A 304 3.94 0.28 -1.78
N ALA A 305 4.74 0.50 -0.73
CA ALA A 305 5.53 1.72 -0.58
C ALA A 305 6.64 1.84 -1.64
N MET A 306 7.35 0.75 -1.94
CA MET A 306 8.39 0.73 -2.98
C MET A 306 7.79 0.93 -4.37
N THR A 307 6.65 0.31 -4.67
CA THR A 307 5.96 0.48 -5.96
C THR A 307 5.45 1.90 -6.16
N TRP A 308 4.87 2.51 -5.11
CA TRP A 308 4.48 3.92 -5.13
C TRP A 308 5.68 4.83 -5.44
N ASP A 309 6.80 4.63 -4.75
CA ASP A 309 8.00 5.43 -4.93
C ASP A 309 8.61 5.24 -6.32
N TYR A 310 8.62 4.02 -6.86
CA TYR A 310 9.03 3.72 -8.22
C TYR A 310 8.17 4.47 -9.24
N TYR A 311 6.83 4.37 -9.14
CA TYR A 311 5.92 5.12 -10.01
C TYR A 311 6.18 6.63 -9.95
N LYS A 312 6.36 7.19 -8.75
CA LYS A 312 6.58 8.63 -8.59
C LYS A 312 7.93 9.08 -9.12
N LYS A 313 9.01 8.40 -8.76
CA LYS A 313 10.39 8.86 -9.02
C LYS A 313 10.91 8.43 -10.39
N VAL A 314 10.50 7.27 -10.89
CA VAL A 314 10.97 6.73 -12.18
C VAL A 314 9.99 7.06 -13.30
N LEU A 315 8.68 6.88 -13.07
CA LEU A 315 7.64 7.07 -14.09
C LEU A 315 6.98 8.46 -14.05
N GLY A 316 7.22 9.26 -13.00
CA GLY A 316 6.60 10.57 -12.82
C GLY A 316 5.11 10.50 -12.51
N ARG A 317 4.61 9.38 -11.99
CA ARG A 317 3.18 9.13 -11.70
C ARG A 317 2.89 9.14 -10.21
N ASN A 318 1.95 9.99 -9.76
CA ASN A 318 1.60 10.13 -8.36
C ASN A 318 0.51 9.12 -7.94
N GLY A 319 0.93 7.87 -7.72
CA GLY A 319 0.04 6.73 -7.41
C GLY A 319 -0.65 6.12 -8.63
N ILE A 320 -1.43 5.05 -8.42
CA ILE A 320 -2.08 4.27 -9.49
C ILE A 320 -2.94 5.15 -10.40
N LYS A 321 -3.80 6.02 -9.85
CA LYS A 321 -4.69 6.91 -10.64
C LYS A 321 -4.08 8.29 -10.93
N ASN A 322 -2.78 8.47 -10.65
CA ASN A 322 -2.08 9.75 -10.76
C ASN A 322 -2.73 10.92 -9.98
N ASN A 323 -3.45 10.63 -8.90
CA ASN A 323 -4.23 11.60 -8.13
C ASN A 323 -3.76 11.73 -6.67
N GLY A 324 -2.62 11.10 -6.32
CA GLY A 324 -2.08 11.15 -4.97
C GLY A 324 -2.84 10.32 -3.94
N LYS A 325 -3.76 9.44 -4.35
CA LYS A 325 -4.46 8.49 -3.47
C LYS A 325 -3.90 7.09 -3.64
N ALA A 326 -3.65 6.40 -2.53
CA ALA A 326 -3.19 5.02 -2.54
C ALA A 326 -4.33 4.00 -2.54
N ALA A 327 -4.05 2.83 -3.10
CA ALA A 327 -4.77 1.60 -2.80
C ALA A 327 -4.47 1.15 -1.37
N TYR A 328 -5.15 0.11 -0.89
CA TYR A 328 -4.81 -0.56 0.37
C TYR A 328 -4.47 -2.03 0.13
N SER A 329 -3.81 -2.66 1.10
CA SER A 329 -3.44 -4.08 1.05
C SER A 329 -4.27 -4.90 2.05
N ARG A 330 -4.62 -6.12 1.69
CA ARG A 330 -5.25 -7.13 2.55
C ARG A 330 -4.37 -8.37 2.60
N VAL A 331 -3.95 -8.81 3.79
CA VAL A 331 -3.19 -10.05 3.99
C VAL A 331 -4.03 -11.07 4.77
N HIS A 332 -3.62 -12.33 4.74
CA HIS A 332 -4.33 -13.47 5.32
C HIS A 332 -5.72 -13.68 4.70
N TYR A 333 -5.80 -13.59 3.37
CA TYR A 333 -7.01 -13.92 2.62
C TYR A 333 -7.18 -15.44 2.55
N GLY A 334 -8.34 -15.94 2.98
CA GLY A 334 -8.65 -17.37 2.97
C GLY A 334 -7.67 -18.21 3.81
N LYS A 335 -7.76 -19.53 3.64
CA LYS A 335 -6.90 -20.51 4.32
C LYS A 335 -6.16 -21.36 3.30
N ALA A 336 -4.85 -21.50 3.45
CA ALA A 336 -3.94 -22.12 2.49
C ALA A 336 -4.18 -21.60 1.05
N TYR A 337 -4.53 -20.32 0.93
CA TYR A 337 -4.88 -19.73 -0.36
C TYR A 337 -3.60 -19.43 -1.14
N VAL A 338 -3.42 -20.14 -2.24
CA VAL A 338 -2.21 -20.10 -3.07
C VAL A 338 -2.40 -19.11 -4.23
N ASN A 339 -2.79 -17.88 -3.91
CA ASN A 339 -2.86 -16.80 -4.88
C ASN A 339 -2.79 -15.40 -4.22
N ALA A 340 -2.48 -14.40 -5.05
CA ALA A 340 -2.65 -12.98 -4.76
C ALA A 340 -3.43 -12.35 -5.92
N PHE A 341 -4.07 -11.21 -5.67
CA PHE A 341 -4.82 -10.52 -6.72
C PHE A 341 -5.04 -9.03 -6.42
N TRP A 342 -5.19 -8.26 -7.49
CA TRP A 342 -5.78 -6.94 -7.53
C TRP A 342 -7.30 -7.00 -7.71
N ASP A 343 -8.01 -6.07 -7.06
CA ASP A 343 -9.45 -5.92 -7.18
C ASP A 343 -9.80 -4.43 -7.36
N ASP A 344 -10.38 -4.11 -8.52
CA ASP A 344 -10.75 -2.74 -8.91
C ASP A 344 -11.94 -2.20 -8.10
N ASP A 345 -12.86 -3.06 -7.65
CA ASP A 345 -14.07 -2.65 -6.92
C ASP A 345 -13.70 -2.08 -5.55
N CYS A 346 -12.78 -2.76 -4.87
CA CYS A 346 -12.23 -2.28 -3.60
C CYS A 346 -11.05 -1.32 -3.78
N PHE A 347 -10.46 -1.26 -4.98
CA PHE A 347 -9.19 -0.59 -5.27
C PHE A 347 -8.07 -1.05 -4.33
N CYS A 348 -7.84 -2.37 -4.29
CA CYS A 348 -6.98 -2.99 -3.28
C CYS A 348 -6.25 -4.24 -3.77
N MET A 349 -5.09 -4.50 -3.16
CA MET A 349 -4.31 -5.72 -3.35
C MET A 349 -4.63 -6.72 -2.24
N THR A 350 -4.64 -8.01 -2.56
CA THR A 350 -5.06 -9.07 -1.65
C THR A 350 -4.13 -10.26 -1.75
N TYR A 351 -3.68 -10.77 -0.61
CA TYR A 351 -2.65 -11.79 -0.54
C TYR A 351 -3.10 -12.97 0.32
N GLY A 352 -3.02 -14.17 -0.23
CA GLY A 352 -3.11 -15.42 0.52
C GLY A 352 -1.80 -15.78 1.23
N ASP A 353 -1.88 -16.76 2.12
CA ASP A 353 -0.75 -17.21 2.94
C ASP A 353 0.04 -18.39 2.32
N GLY A 354 -0.35 -18.82 1.11
CA GLY A 354 0.28 -19.91 0.38
C GLY A 354 -0.04 -21.29 0.96
N GLU A 355 0.53 -22.33 0.37
CA GLU A 355 0.27 -23.72 0.79
C GLU A 355 0.63 -23.91 2.27
N GLY A 356 -0.34 -24.38 3.06
CA GLY A 356 -0.20 -24.59 4.50
C GLY A 356 0.05 -23.33 5.33
N ASP A 357 -0.25 -22.13 4.79
CA ASP A 357 -0.11 -20.82 5.45
C ASP A 357 1.35 -20.50 5.88
N LYS A 358 2.34 -20.96 5.10
CA LYS A 358 3.77 -20.85 5.46
C LYS A 358 4.53 -19.78 4.71
N LYS A 359 4.05 -19.38 3.53
CA LYS A 359 4.75 -18.47 2.62
C LYS A 359 3.72 -17.51 2.01
N PRO A 360 3.34 -16.46 2.75
CA PRO A 360 2.41 -15.47 2.22
C PRO A 360 2.92 -14.86 0.93
N LEU A 361 2.02 -14.68 -0.05
CA LEU A 361 2.37 -14.26 -1.41
C LEU A 361 2.60 -12.73 -1.44
N THR A 362 3.58 -12.26 -0.69
CA THR A 362 3.82 -10.84 -0.39
C THR A 362 5.25 -10.40 -0.75
N SER A 363 5.97 -11.18 -1.57
CA SER A 363 7.30 -10.79 -2.07
C SER A 363 7.22 -9.48 -2.84
N LEU A 364 8.38 -8.83 -3.00
CA LEU A 364 8.42 -7.46 -3.48
C LEU A 364 7.90 -7.33 -4.92
N ASP A 365 8.29 -8.28 -5.77
CA ASP A 365 7.83 -8.41 -7.14
C ASP A 365 6.33 -8.71 -7.23
N VAL A 366 5.79 -9.61 -6.38
CA VAL A 366 4.36 -9.94 -6.31
C VAL A 366 3.55 -8.72 -5.84
N ALA A 367 4.01 -8.02 -4.81
CA ALA A 367 3.35 -6.78 -4.38
C ALA A 367 3.38 -5.70 -5.48
N GLY A 368 4.49 -5.58 -6.22
CA GLY A 368 4.61 -4.71 -7.38
C GLY A 368 3.71 -5.14 -8.55
N HIS A 369 3.57 -6.45 -8.77
CA HIS A 369 2.71 -7.07 -9.78
C HIS A 369 1.24 -6.75 -9.49
N GLU A 370 0.75 -7.02 -8.28
CA GLU A 370 -0.64 -6.72 -7.93
C GLU A 370 -0.97 -5.23 -8.04
N MET A 371 -0.06 -4.36 -7.60
CA MET A 371 -0.27 -2.91 -7.74
C MET A 371 -0.29 -2.46 -9.22
N SER A 372 0.41 -3.19 -10.09
CA SER A 372 0.54 -2.90 -11.51
C SER A 372 -0.66 -3.34 -12.34
N HIS A 373 -1.46 -4.31 -11.89
CA HIS A 373 -2.81 -4.50 -12.42
C HIS A 373 -3.67 -3.23 -12.26
N GLY A 374 -3.61 -2.61 -11.08
CA GLY A 374 -4.26 -1.32 -10.85
C GLY A 374 -3.73 -0.22 -11.78
N LEU A 375 -2.43 -0.19 -12.07
CA LEU A 375 -1.85 0.73 -13.05
C LEU A 375 -2.42 0.50 -14.46
N THR A 376 -2.50 -0.76 -14.88
CA THR A 376 -3.09 -1.17 -16.16
C THR A 376 -4.54 -0.73 -16.24
N SER A 377 -5.36 -1.02 -15.23
CA SER A 377 -6.76 -0.60 -15.12
C SER A 377 -6.92 0.93 -15.21
N ALA A 378 -6.08 1.69 -14.52
CA ALA A 378 -6.09 3.15 -14.54
C ALA A 378 -5.49 3.80 -15.81
N THR A 379 -5.05 3.01 -16.79
CA THR A 379 -4.42 3.49 -18.02
C THR A 379 -4.98 2.84 -19.28
N ALA A 380 -4.33 1.79 -19.80
CA ALA A 380 -4.74 1.10 -21.02
C ALA A 380 -6.05 0.31 -20.84
N ASN A 381 -6.37 -0.06 -19.60
CA ASN A 381 -7.48 -0.92 -19.22
C ASN A 381 -7.51 -2.22 -20.03
N LEU A 382 -6.36 -2.89 -20.16
CA LEU A 382 -6.20 -4.11 -20.93
C LEU A 382 -7.18 -5.17 -20.44
N GLU A 383 -8.05 -5.65 -21.32
CA GLU A 383 -9.01 -6.70 -21.01
C GLU A 383 -8.27 -7.96 -20.59
N TYR A 384 -8.69 -8.58 -19.50
CA TYR A 384 -8.10 -9.80 -18.96
C TYR A 384 -8.53 -11.07 -19.73
N SER A 385 -8.38 -11.02 -21.05
CA SER A 385 -8.75 -12.09 -21.99
C SER A 385 -7.93 -11.95 -23.27
N GLY A 386 -7.80 -13.02 -24.05
CA GLY A 386 -7.06 -12.93 -25.31
C GLY A 386 -5.59 -12.54 -25.12
N GLU A 387 -5.02 -11.93 -26.15
CA GLU A 387 -3.67 -11.38 -26.08
C GLU A 387 -3.57 -10.13 -25.17
N SER A 388 -4.67 -9.41 -24.94
CA SER A 388 -4.67 -8.28 -23.99
C SER A 388 -4.51 -8.77 -22.56
N GLY A 389 -5.03 -9.95 -22.22
CA GLY A 389 -4.83 -10.59 -20.92
C GLY A 389 -3.36 -10.93 -20.70
N GLY A 390 -2.71 -11.56 -21.69
CA GLY A 390 -1.26 -11.81 -21.63
C GLY A 390 -0.44 -10.53 -21.48
N LEU A 391 -0.82 -9.43 -22.15
CA LEU A 391 -0.18 -8.13 -21.98
C LEU A 391 -0.46 -7.49 -20.62
N ASN A 392 -1.62 -7.75 -20.00
CA ASN A 392 -1.97 -7.30 -18.66
C ASN A 392 -1.04 -7.97 -17.63
N GLU A 393 -0.98 -9.30 -17.66
CA GLU A 393 -0.06 -10.11 -16.84
C GLU A 393 1.40 -9.72 -17.03
N ALA A 394 1.86 -9.60 -18.28
CA ALA A 394 3.24 -9.22 -18.57
C ALA A 394 3.56 -7.80 -18.08
N THR A 395 2.59 -6.88 -18.14
CA THR A 395 2.78 -5.52 -17.60
C THR A 395 3.00 -5.56 -16.09
N SER A 396 2.26 -6.43 -15.39
CA SER A 396 2.43 -6.62 -13.96
C SER A 396 3.78 -7.26 -13.61
N ASP A 397 4.24 -8.27 -14.35
CA ASP A 397 5.58 -8.85 -14.20
C ASP A 397 6.69 -7.82 -14.46
N ILE A 398 6.60 -7.08 -15.57
CA ILE A 398 7.58 -6.05 -15.95
C ILE A 398 7.76 -5.00 -14.86
N PHE A 399 6.66 -4.52 -14.28
CA PHE A 399 6.75 -3.50 -13.22
C PHE A 399 7.04 -4.09 -11.84
N GLY A 400 6.63 -5.32 -11.54
CA GLY A 400 7.06 -6.07 -10.36
C GLY A 400 8.59 -6.19 -10.32
N THR A 401 9.18 -6.71 -11.39
CA THR A 401 10.64 -6.79 -11.57
C THR A 401 11.33 -5.42 -11.48
N ALA A 402 10.78 -4.39 -12.12
CA ALA A 402 11.36 -3.04 -12.02
C ALA A 402 11.33 -2.48 -10.60
N VAL A 403 10.30 -2.84 -9.79
CA VAL A 403 10.21 -2.46 -8.38
C VAL A 403 11.29 -3.13 -7.54
N GLU A 404 11.59 -4.41 -7.75
CA GLU A 404 12.71 -5.07 -7.06
C GLU A 404 14.04 -4.40 -7.35
N PHE A 405 14.32 -4.14 -8.64
CA PHE A 405 15.54 -3.41 -9.04
C PHE A 405 15.61 -2.01 -8.44
N TYR A 406 14.46 -1.34 -8.30
CA TYR A 406 14.35 -0.01 -7.71
C TYR A 406 14.59 -0.03 -6.20
N ALA A 407 14.02 -1.00 -5.49
CA ALA A 407 14.11 -1.10 -4.03
C ALA A 407 15.53 -1.40 -3.55
N LYS A 408 16.33 -2.12 -4.35
CA LYS A 408 17.70 -2.54 -4.01
C LYS A 408 17.76 -3.25 -2.65
N ASN A 409 16.73 -4.05 -2.35
CA ASN A 409 16.70 -4.82 -1.12
C ASN A 409 17.73 -5.95 -1.20
N ALA A 410 18.61 -6.06 -0.21
CA ALA A 410 19.62 -7.13 -0.20
C ALA A 410 19.02 -8.53 0.05
N LYS A 411 17.81 -8.62 0.62
CA LYS A 411 17.07 -9.88 0.80
C LYS A 411 16.34 -10.33 -0.46
N ASP A 412 16.01 -9.36 -1.29
CA ASP A 412 15.31 -9.54 -2.55
C ASP A 412 16.00 -8.73 -3.66
N PRO A 413 17.22 -9.14 -4.08
CA PRO A 413 17.98 -8.39 -5.07
C PRO A 413 17.30 -8.49 -6.42
N GLY A 414 17.00 -7.35 -7.04
CA GLY A 414 16.31 -7.34 -8.32
C GLY A 414 16.95 -8.25 -9.37
N ASP A 415 16.09 -9.05 -9.97
CA ASP A 415 16.41 -10.03 -11.00
C ASP A 415 15.25 -10.12 -12.02
N TYR A 416 15.20 -11.15 -12.85
CA TYR A 416 14.20 -11.35 -13.91
C TYR A 416 13.43 -12.67 -13.73
N LEU A 417 13.40 -13.15 -12.50
CA LEU A 417 12.55 -14.22 -12.02
C LEU A 417 11.29 -13.57 -11.42
N ILE A 418 10.19 -14.32 -11.42
CA ILE A 418 8.94 -13.88 -10.80
C ILE A 418 8.56 -14.93 -9.76
N GLY A 419 8.31 -14.49 -8.52
CA GLY A 419 7.80 -15.30 -7.42
C GLY A 419 8.81 -16.28 -6.82
N GLU A 420 10.13 -16.06 -6.98
CA GLU A 420 11.17 -16.93 -6.42
C GLU A 420 11.22 -16.90 -4.88
N LYS A 421 10.86 -15.79 -4.23
CA LYS A 421 10.76 -15.76 -2.74
C LYS A 421 9.56 -16.51 -2.19
N ILE A 422 8.43 -16.49 -2.88
CA ILE A 422 7.20 -17.13 -2.39
C ILE A 422 7.25 -18.65 -2.52
N ASP A 423 8.10 -19.19 -3.42
CA ASP A 423 8.34 -20.63 -3.60
C ASP A 423 7.04 -21.42 -3.67
N ILE A 424 6.16 -20.98 -4.56
CA ILE A 424 4.82 -21.53 -4.76
C ILE A 424 4.85 -23.00 -5.20
N ASN A 425 5.93 -23.41 -5.88
CA ASN A 425 6.17 -24.79 -6.33
C ASN A 425 6.73 -25.69 -5.22
N GLY A 426 7.29 -25.10 -4.15
CA GLY A 426 7.88 -25.81 -3.01
C GLY A 426 9.22 -26.50 -3.32
N ASP A 427 9.83 -26.20 -4.46
CA ASP A 427 11.10 -26.77 -4.93
C ASP A 427 12.21 -25.72 -5.11
N GLY A 428 11.94 -24.47 -4.73
CA GLY A 428 12.85 -23.34 -4.84
C GLY A 428 12.94 -22.74 -6.24
N THR A 429 12.13 -23.20 -7.20
CA THR A 429 12.05 -22.58 -8.53
C THR A 429 11.11 -21.36 -8.51
N PRO A 430 11.39 -20.33 -9.33
CA PRO A 430 10.45 -19.23 -9.54
C PRO A 430 9.17 -19.70 -10.22
N LEU A 431 8.12 -18.89 -10.09
CA LEU A 431 6.86 -19.07 -10.79
C LEU A 431 7.01 -18.83 -12.29
N ARG A 432 7.72 -17.78 -12.71
CA ARG A 432 7.97 -17.46 -14.13
C ARG A 432 9.40 -16.96 -14.37
N TYR A 433 9.80 -16.97 -15.63
CA TYR A 433 11.10 -16.48 -16.11
C TYR A 433 10.90 -15.44 -17.22
N MET A 434 11.54 -14.28 -17.14
CA MET A 434 11.46 -13.31 -18.24
C MET A 434 12.50 -13.54 -19.34
N ASP A 435 13.62 -14.22 -19.07
CA ASP A 435 14.70 -14.42 -20.08
C ASP A 435 14.40 -15.51 -21.11
N LYS A 436 13.72 -16.56 -20.65
CA LYS A 436 13.24 -17.68 -21.45
C LYS A 436 12.02 -18.28 -20.74
N PRO A 437 10.82 -17.72 -20.95
CA PRO A 437 9.58 -18.11 -20.27
C PRO A 437 9.35 -19.61 -20.19
N SER A 438 9.62 -20.37 -21.24
CA SER A 438 9.36 -21.81 -21.31
C SER A 438 10.14 -22.64 -20.27
N LYS A 439 11.05 -22.05 -19.49
CA LYS A 439 11.76 -22.71 -18.38
C LYS A 439 10.82 -23.14 -17.25
N ASP A 440 9.66 -22.52 -17.12
CA ASP A 440 8.60 -22.97 -16.20
C ASP A 440 7.77 -24.15 -16.77
N GLY A 441 7.98 -24.51 -18.04
CA GLY A 441 7.29 -25.61 -18.72
C GLY A 441 5.92 -25.26 -19.29
N LEU A 442 5.42 -24.03 -19.12
CA LEU A 442 4.07 -23.61 -19.52
C LEU A 442 4.08 -22.34 -20.37
N SER A 443 4.91 -21.36 -20.03
CA SER A 443 4.90 -20.03 -20.64
C SER A 443 5.50 -20.00 -22.05
N TYR A 444 5.02 -19.06 -22.85
CA TYR A 444 5.41 -18.92 -24.25
C TYR A 444 6.64 -18.02 -24.43
N ASP A 445 7.73 -18.57 -24.97
CA ASP A 445 8.90 -17.78 -25.38
C ASP A 445 8.60 -16.84 -26.56
N TYR A 446 7.68 -17.23 -27.45
CA TYR A 446 7.47 -16.58 -28.74
C TYR A 446 6.01 -16.56 -29.13
N TRP A 447 5.60 -15.49 -29.81
CA TRP A 447 4.26 -15.37 -30.38
C TRP A 447 4.01 -16.42 -31.47
N LYS A 448 2.79 -16.97 -31.46
CA LYS A 448 2.24 -17.85 -32.49
C LYS A 448 0.76 -17.51 -32.71
N SER A 449 0.23 -17.88 -33.87
CA SER A 449 -1.21 -17.76 -34.13
C SER A 449 -2.01 -18.56 -33.08
N GLY A 450 -3.13 -18.00 -32.63
CA GLY A 450 -4.00 -18.62 -31.63
C GLY A 450 -3.49 -18.54 -30.19
N VAL A 451 -2.34 -17.91 -29.92
CA VAL A 451 -1.78 -17.86 -28.56
C VAL A 451 -2.72 -17.20 -27.55
N GLY A 452 -3.54 -16.23 -27.98
CA GLY A 452 -4.52 -15.58 -27.10
C GLY A 452 -5.67 -16.48 -26.62
N GLU A 453 -5.79 -17.72 -27.11
CA GLU A 453 -6.79 -18.68 -26.63
C GLU A 453 -6.35 -19.40 -25.34
N ASP A 454 -5.06 -19.30 -25.00
CA ASP A 454 -4.49 -19.90 -23.79
C ASP A 454 -4.54 -18.93 -22.59
N ASP A 455 -4.17 -19.46 -21.41
CA ASP A 455 -4.17 -18.72 -20.16
C ASP A 455 -3.25 -17.46 -20.22
N PRO A 456 -3.75 -16.27 -19.84
CA PRO A 456 -2.96 -15.04 -19.73
C PRO A 456 -1.60 -15.20 -19.04
N HIS A 457 -1.51 -16.00 -17.98
CA HIS A 457 -0.27 -16.20 -17.23
C HIS A 457 0.82 -16.91 -18.04
N PHE A 458 0.45 -17.70 -19.06
CA PHE A 458 1.40 -18.36 -19.96
C PHE A 458 1.71 -17.50 -21.18
N THR A 459 0.68 -16.83 -21.71
CA THR A 459 0.83 -15.99 -22.89
C THR A 459 1.60 -14.71 -22.59
N SER A 460 1.63 -14.25 -21.33
CA SER A 460 2.45 -13.13 -20.83
C SER A 460 3.95 -13.32 -21.08
N GLY A 461 4.41 -14.58 -21.13
CA GLY A 461 5.79 -14.94 -21.45
C GLY A 461 6.35 -14.20 -22.66
N ILE A 462 5.53 -13.94 -23.68
CA ILE A 462 5.95 -13.26 -24.92
C ILE A 462 6.39 -11.82 -24.64
N ALA A 463 5.60 -11.07 -23.86
CA ALA A 463 5.94 -9.69 -23.50
C ALA A 463 7.03 -9.63 -22.41
N ASN A 464 7.07 -10.60 -21.49
CA ASN A 464 8.17 -10.75 -20.53
C ASN A 464 9.51 -10.94 -21.26
N HIS A 465 9.53 -11.83 -22.24
CA HIS A 465 10.70 -12.11 -23.07
C HIS A 465 11.09 -10.92 -23.95
N PHE A 466 10.11 -10.24 -24.55
CA PHE A 466 10.34 -8.98 -25.26
C PHE A 466 11.02 -7.95 -24.35
N PHE A 467 10.52 -7.77 -23.13
CA PHE A 467 11.05 -6.78 -22.20
C PHE A 467 12.48 -7.12 -21.76
N TYR A 468 12.76 -8.40 -21.45
CA TYR A 468 14.12 -8.86 -21.16
C TYR A 468 15.08 -8.57 -22.33
N LEU A 469 14.70 -8.94 -23.55
CA LEU A 469 15.49 -8.69 -24.76
C LEU A 469 15.74 -7.20 -24.99
N LEU A 470 14.72 -6.36 -24.78
CA LEU A 470 14.84 -4.91 -24.89
C LEU A 470 15.79 -4.34 -23.84
N ALA A 471 15.66 -4.77 -22.59
CA ALA A 471 16.46 -4.24 -21.48
C ALA A 471 17.90 -4.75 -21.51
N GLU A 472 18.11 -6.06 -21.65
CA GLU A 472 19.38 -6.73 -21.38
C GLU A 472 20.06 -7.28 -22.63
N GLY A 473 19.29 -7.54 -23.69
CA GLY A 473 19.75 -8.19 -24.91
C GLY A 473 19.67 -9.72 -24.86
N SER A 474 19.88 -10.36 -26.01
CA SER A 474 19.93 -11.81 -26.14
C SER A 474 21.28 -12.38 -25.70
N GLY A 475 21.31 -13.66 -25.36
CA GLY A 475 22.52 -14.42 -25.02
C GLY A 475 22.77 -14.50 -23.52
N ARG A 476 23.98 -14.96 -23.16
CA ARG A 476 24.35 -15.24 -21.78
C ARG A 476 24.70 -13.97 -21.01
N LYS A 477 24.10 -13.79 -19.83
CA LYS A 477 24.40 -12.67 -18.92
C LYS A 477 24.20 -13.05 -17.46
N VAL A 478 24.89 -12.36 -16.55
CA VAL A 478 24.68 -12.48 -15.10
C VAL A 478 24.15 -11.15 -14.58
N ILE A 479 22.98 -11.18 -13.93
CA ILE A 479 22.30 -10.01 -13.37
C ILE A 479 21.71 -10.43 -12.02
N GLY A 480 21.87 -9.63 -10.98
CA GLY A 480 21.32 -9.96 -9.65
C GLY A 480 21.91 -11.23 -9.02
N GLY A 481 23.00 -11.77 -9.56
CA GLY A 481 23.55 -13.08 -9.17
C GLY A 481 22.93 -14.27 -9.92
N VAL A 482 21.94 -14.05 -10.79
CA VAL A 482 21.29 -15.07 -11.61
C VAL A 482 21.94 -15.12 -12.99
N THR A 483 22.19 -16.34 -13.49
CA THR A 483 22.67 -16.56 -14.86
C THR A 483 21.49 -16.75 -15.81
N TYR A 484 21.41 -15.87 -16.80
CA TYR A 484 20.42 -15.89 -17.87
C TYR A 484 21.06 -16.31 -19.19
N ASN A 485 20.25 -16.88 -20.09
CA ASN A 485 20.66 -17.18 -21.46
C ASN A 485 19.45 -17.06 -22.39
N SER A 486 19.16 -15.83 -22.80
CA SER A 486 17.94 -15.48 -23.53
C SER A 486 18.08 -15.74 -25.04
N PRO A 487 17.21 -16.58 -25.64
CA PRO A 487 17.24 -16.86 -27.08
C PRO A 487 16.44 -15.83 -27.89
N THR A 488 16.55 -15.90 -29.22
CA THR A 488 15.62 -15.21 -30.14
C THR A 488 15.07 -16.21 -31.15
N LYS A 489 13.83 -16.00 -31.60
CA LYS A 489 13.15 -16.94 -32.50
C LYS A 489 13.91 -17.16 -33.80
N ASP A 490 14.51 -16.10 -34.32
CA ASP A 490 15.24 -16.08 -35.60
C ASP A 490 16.76 -16.23 -35.44
N GLY A 491 17.24 -16.45 -34.21
CA GLY A 491 18.66 -16.58 -33.88
C GLY A 491 19.47 -15.28 -34.03
N ARG A 492 18.82 -14.14 -34.32
CA ARG A 492 19.52 -12.85 -34.44
C ARG A 492 19.83 -12.28 -33.07
N VAL A 493 21.00 -11.65 -32.94
CA VAL A 493 21.41 -10.99 -31.71
C VAL A 493 20.59 -9.71 -31.50
N VAL A 494 19.96 -9.59 -30.34
CA VAL A 494 19.32 -8.35 -29.86
C VAL A 494 20.27 -7.68 -28.87
N LYS A 495 20.63 -6.42 -29.13
CA LYS A 495 21.40 -5.59 -28.20
C LYS A 495 20.45 -4.78 -27.32
N GLY A 496 20.50 -5.01 -26.01
CA GLY A 496 19.67 -4.29 -25.04
C GLY A 496 20.01 -2.80 -24.93
N ILE A 497 19.01 -2.00 -24.53
CA ILE A 497 19.12 -0.55 -24.32
C ILE A 497 19.19 -0.15 -22.85
N GLY A 498 19.18 -1.13 -21.94
CA GLY A 498 19.15 -0.94 -20.50
C GLY A 498 17.73 -0.75 -19.94
N ARG A 499 17.52 -1.28 -18.72
CA ARG A 499 16.24 -1.27 -17.99
C ARG A 499 15.57 0.09 -17.93
N ALA A 500 16.30 1.12 -17.48
CA ALA A 500 15.73 2.46 -17.30
C ALA A 500 15.11 3.06 -18.58
N LYS A 501 15.60 2.67 -19.77
CA LYS A 501 14.99 3.09 -21.05
C LYS A 501 13.82 2.18 -21.43
N ALA A 502 13.96 0.86 -21.24
CA ALA A 502 12.90 -0.12 -21.50
C ALA A 502 11.65 0.16 -20.66
N GLU A 503 11.80 0.40 -19.35
CA GLU A 503 10.73 0.77 -18.40
C GLU A 503 9.95 2.00 -18.89
N LYS A 504 10.66 3.06 -19.31
CA LYS A 504 10.05 4.29 -19.82
C LYS A 504 9.29 4.07 -21.13
N ILE A 505 9.81 3.22 -22.02
CA ILE A 505 9.15 2.88 -23.28
C ILE A 505 7.88 2.09 -23.00
N TRP A 506 7.94 1.06 -22.15
CA TRP A 506 6.78 0.24 -21.80
C TRP A 506 5.69 1.09 -21.13
N TYR A 507 6.05 1.89 -20.12
CA TYR A 507 5.10 2.77 -19.44
C TYR A 507 4.49 3.80 -20.40
N LYS A 508 5.28 4.40 -21.30
CA LYS A 508 4.75 5.36 -22.28
C LYS A 508 3.82 4.67 -23.30
N ALA A 509 4.10 3.44 -23.68
CA ALA A 509 3.23 2.63 -24.53
C ALA A 509 1.89 2.35 -23.82
N LEU A 510 1.95 1.80 -22.61
CA LEU A 510 0.78 1.48 -21.78
C LEU A 510 -0.08 2.70 -21.51
N SER A 511 0.50 3.80 -21.02
CA SER A 511 -0.25 4.96 -20.54
C SER A 511 -0.75 5.91 -21.62
N THR A 512 -0.35 5.76 -22.88
CA THR A 512 -0.69 6.72 -23.96
C THR A 512 -1.17 6.07 -25.25
N TYR A 513 -0.74 4.85 -25.56
CA TYR A 513 -0.94 4.26 -26.90
C TYR A 513 -1.70 2.94 -26.88
N MET A 514 -1.68 2.20 -25.77
CA MET A 514 -2.47 0.98 -25.61
C MET A 514 -3.91 1.31 -25.21
N THR A 515 -4.83 0.47 -25.66
CA THR A 515 -6.26 0.46 -25.34
C THR A 515 -6.67 -0.92 -24.81
N SER A 516 -7.92 -1.07 -24.37
CA SER A 516 -8.38 -2.31 -23.72
C SER A 516 -8.19 -3.58 -24.55
N THR A 517 -8.36 -3.47 -25.88
CA THR A 517 -8.22 -4.56 -26.85
C THR A 517 -6.86 -4.59 -27.58
N THR A 518 -5.80 -4.10 -26.92
CA THR A 518 -4.45 -4.18 -27.47
C THR A 518 -4.01 -5.63 -27.52
N ASN A 519 -3.62 -6.10 -28.70
CA ASN A 519 -2.99 -7.40 -28.92
C ASN A 519 -1.47 -7.23 -29.15
N TYR A 520 -0.71 -8.31 -29.33
CA TYR A 520 0.75 -8.23 -29.44
C TYR A 520 1.24 -7.36 -30.60
N ALA A 521 0.61 -7.44 -31.78
CA ALA A 521 0.95 -6.59 -32.92
C ALA A 521 0.71 -5.09 -32.63
N LYS A 522 -0.41 -4.76 -31.95
CA LYS A 522 -0.69 -3.39 -31.50
C LYS A 522 0.26 -2.96 -30.38
N ALA A 523 0.69 -3.85 -29.48
CA ALA A 523 1.68 -3.55 -28.45
C ALA A 523 3.06 -3.23 -29.06
N ARG A 524 3.45 -3.94 -30.13
CA ARG A 524 4.61 -3.57 -30.94
C ARG A 524 4.49 -2.16 -31.51
N THR A 525 3.35 -1.85 -32.12
CA THR A 525 3.11 -0.50 -32.67
C THR A 525 3.15 0.57 -31.57
N ALA A 526 2.54 0.31 -30.41
CA ALA A 526 2.50 1.22 -29.27
C ALA A 526 3.90 1.51 -28.70
N THR A 527 4.73 0.48 -28.53
CA THR A 527 6.11 0.62 -28.03
C THR A 527 7.04 1.29 -29.04
N LEU A 528 6.87 1.06 -30.35
CA LEU A 528 7.57 1.82 -31.39
C LEU A 528 7.19 3.30 -31.38
N ASN A 529 5.90 3.61 -31.25
CA ASN A 529 5.42 5.00 -31.11
C ASN A 529 5.96 5.67 -29.84
N ALA A 530 6.00 4.95 -28.73
CA ALA A 530 6.60 5.40 -27.48
C ALA A 530 8.10 5.70 -27.64
N ALA A 531 8.87 4.77 -28.21
CA ALA A 531 10.30 4.96 -28.46
C ALA A 531 10.57 6.12 -29.42
N LYS A 532 9.78 6.25 -30.50
CA LYS A 532 9.85 7.39 -31.42
C LYS A 532 9.60 8.71 -30.70
N LYS A 533 8.60 8.76 -29.80
CA LYS A 533 8.27 9.98 -29.05
C LYS A 533 9.36 10.35 -28.04
N LEU A 534 9.98 9.37 -27.39
CA LEU A 534 10.99 9.59 -26.35
C LEU A 534 12.39 9.86 -26.92
N TYR A 535 12.75 9.21 -28.03
CA TYR A 535 14.14 9.16 -28.52
C TYR A 535 14.29 9.44 -30.03
N GLY A 536 13.18 9.50 -30.79
CA GLY A 536 13.18 9.73 -32.24
C GLY A 536 13.09 8.44 -33.09
N ALA A 537 12.57 8.54 -34.31
CA ALA A 537 12.31 7.38 -35.17
C ALA A 537 13.58 6.64 -35.66
N ASN A 538 14.71 7.35 -35.73
CA ASN A 538 15.98 6.79 -36.19
C ASN A 538 16.90 6.35 -35.04
N SER A 539 16.42 6.41 -33.80
CA SER A 539 17.23 6.17 -32.60
C SER A 539 17.59 4.69 -32.42
N THR A 540 18.60 4.43 -31.58
CA THR A 540 18.97 3.07 -31.18
C THR A 540 17.82 2.38 -30.45
N GLU A 541 17.06 3.11 -29.64
CA GLU A 541 15.90 2.60 -28.89
C GLU A 541 14.75 2.17 -29.80
N TYR A 542 14.41 2.96 -30.82
CA TYR A 542 13.37 2.58 -31.78
C TYR A 542 13.75 1.28 -32.51
N LYS A 543 15.01 1.18 -32.97
CA LYS A 543 15.54 -0.03 -33.61
C LYS A 543 15.57 -1.22 -32.66
N ALA A 544 15.93 -1.01 -31.39
CA ALA A 544 15.96 -2.07 -30.39
C ALA A 544 14.56 -2.61 -30.05
N VAL A 545 13.55 -1.75 -29.93
CA VAL A 545 12.14 -2.18 -29.79
C VAL A 545 11.73 -3.05 -30.97
N ASN A 546 12.04 -2.61 -32.18
CA ASN A 546 11.73 -3.38 -33.39
C ASN A 546 12.40 -4.76 -33.38
N ASN A 547 13.68 -4.82 -33.00
CA ASN A 547 14.46 -6.06 -32.97
C ASN A 547 14.00 -7.00 -31.84
N ALA A 548 13.68 -6.48 -30.65
CA ALA A 548 13.19 -7.29 -29.54
C ALA A 548 11.83 -7.93 -29.85
N TRP A 549 10.89 -7.20 -30.48
CA TRP A 549 9.63 -7.80 -30.93
C TRP A 549 9.82 -8.85 -32.02
N GLY A 550 10.75 -8.61 -32.95
CA GLY A 550 11.17 -9.61 -33.93
C GLY A 550 11.74 -10.87 -33.26
N GLY A 551 12.54 -10.70 -32.21
CA GLY A 551 13.10 -11.79 -31.40
C GLY A 551 12.05 -12.66 -30.74
N VAL A 552 10.87 -12.11 -30.42
CA VAL A 552 9.72 -12.87 -29.90
C VAL A 552 8.66 -13.21 -30.95
N ASN A 553 8.98 -13.10 -32.24
CA ASN A 553 8.11 -13.43 -33.38
C ASN A 553 6.83 -12.59 -33.51
N VAL A 554 6.78 -11.38 -32.94
CA VAL A 554 5.66 -10.44 -33.14
C VAL A 554 6.00 -9.52 -34.31
N LYS A 555 5.24 -9.64 -35.40
CA LYS A 555 5.54 -9.01 -36.69
C LYS A 555 4.90 -7.64 -36.88
#